data_AF-A0A3S1MCF4-F1
#
_entry.id   AF-A0A3S1MCF4-F1
#
_cell.length_a   1.000
_cell.length_b   1.000
_cell.length_c   1.000
_cell.angle_alpha   90.00
_cell.angle_beta   90.00
_cell.angle_gamma   90.00
#
_symmetry.space_group_name_H-M   'P 1'
#
loop_
_entity.id
_entity.type
_entity.pdbx_description
1 polymer ?
#
loop_
_entity_poly.entity_id
_entity_poly.type
_entity_poly.pdbx_seq_one_letter_code
_entity_poly.pdbx_strand_id
1 'polypeptide(L)' 'MQKDPVRSAPAVVVMGVAGCGKSAVGEALAAALGAIFVECD' A
#
# COMPACT_ATOMS: atom_id res chain seq x y z
N MET A 1 -0.66 26.36 10.49
CA MET A 1 -1.10 24.95 10.38
C MET A 1 -1.11 24.60 8.90
N GLN A 2 -0.01 24.07 8.38
CA GLN A 2 0.11 23.68 6.98
C GLN A 2 -0.66 22.36 6.83
N LYS A 3 -1.79 22.39 6.12
CA LYS A 3 -2.50 21.17 5.72
C LYS A 3 -1.65 20.55 4.61
N ASP A 4 -0.98 19.44 4.88
CA ASP A 4 -0.36 18.65 3.82
C ASP A 4 -1.40 18.38 2.72
N PRO A 5 -1.04 18.43 1.44
CA PRO A 5 -1.97 18.11 0.38
C PRO A 5 -2.48 16.69 0.62
N VAL A 6 -3.74 16.57 1.03
CA VAL A 6 -4.42 15.28 1.14
C VAL A 6 -4.25 14.60 -0.20
N ARG A 7 -3.50 13.50 -0.24
CA ARG A 7 -3.37 12.68 -1.45
C ARG A 7 -4.79 12.41 -1.94
N SER A 8 -5.08 12.80 -3.18
CA SER A 8 -6.41 12.61 -3.79
C SER A 8 -6.78 11.12 -3.89
N ALA A 9 -5.79 10.22 -3.79
CA ALA A 9 -5.97 8.78 -3.72
C ALA A 9 -5.62 8.24 -2.32
N PRO A 10 -6.43 7.33 -1.75
CA PRO A 10 -6.11 6.68 -0.49
C PRO A 10 -4.83 5.84 -0.62
N ALA A 11 -3.89 6.04 0.30
CA ALA A 11 -2.70 5.21 0.41
C ALA A 11 -3.01 4.00 1.30
N VAL A 12 -2.72 2.80 0.82
CA VAL A 12 -2.94 1.54 1.55
C VAL A 12 -1.60 0.94 1.92
N VAL A 13 -1.41 0.62 3.21
CA VAL A 13 -0.19 0.01 3.72
C VAL A 13 -0.52 -1.40 4.22
N VAL A 14 0.17 -2.40 3.67
CA VAL A 14 0.04 -3.81 4.10
C VAL A 14 1.06 -4.08 5.21
N MET A 15 0.59 -4.26 6.43
CA MET A 15 1.42 -4.53 7.62
C MET A 15 1.29 -5.99 8.08
N GLY A 16 2.34 -6.52 8.70
CA GLY A 16 2.40 -7.91 9.17
C GLY A 16 3.82 -8.32 9.53
N VAL A 17 3.96 -9.41 10.30
CA VAL A 17 5.28 -9.95 10.70
C VAL A 17 6.04 -10.53 9.50
N ALA A 18 7.35 -10.77 9.65
CA ALA A 18 8.16 -11.38 8.61
C ALA A 18 7.58 -12.75 8.21
N GLY A 19 7.53 -13.05 6.91
CA GLY A 19 6.99 -14.31 6.38
C GLY A 19 5.45 -14.38 6.29
N CYS A 20 4.69 -13.37 6.72
CA CYS A 20 3.21 -13.37 6.57
C CYS A 20 2.69 -13.18 5.13
N GLY A 21 3.56 -13.10 4.12
CA GLY A 21 3.16 -12.91 2.72
C GLY A 21 2.70 -11.50 2.36
N LYS A 22 3.23 -10.46 3.04
CA LYS A 22 2.88 -9.04 2.77
C LYS A 22 3.04 -8.64 1.30
N SER A 23 4.12 -9.05 0.65
CA SER A 23 4.37 -8.75 -0.76
C SER A 23 3.31 -9.38 -1.67
N ALA A 24 3.00 -10.66 -1.48
CA ALA A 24 1.95 -11.36 -2.24
C ALA A 24 0.56 -10.71 -2.06
N VAL A 25 0.23 -10.31 -0.83
CA VAL A 25 -1.03 -9.59 -0.55
C VAL A 25 -1.02 -8.20 -1.18
N GLY A 26 0.10 -7.47 -1.10
CA GLY A 26 0.23 -6.13 -1.66
C GLY A 26 0.12 -6.09 -3.19
N GLU A 27 0.75 -7.04 -3.88
CA GLU A 27 0.63 -7.20 -5.33
C GLU A 27 -0.81 -7.50 -5.76
N ALA A 28 -1.46 -8.48 -5.11
CA ALA A 28 -2.83 -8.85 -5.42
C ALA A 28 -3.81 -7.71 -5.12
N LEU A 29 -3.59 -6.98 -4.02
CA LEU A 29 -4.39 -5.82 -3.63
C LEU A 29 -4.23 -4.66 -4.62
N ALA A 30 -3.00 -4.40 -5.07
CA ALA A 30 -2.75 -3.39 -6.08
C ALA A 30 -3.44 -3.72 -7.40
N ALA A 31 -3.35 -4.98 -7.87
CA ALA A 31 -4.03 -5.44 -9.06
C ALA A 31 -5.57 -5.32 -8.95
N ALA A 32 -6.14 -5.68 -7.80
CA ALA A 32 -7.58 -5.59 -7.55
C ALA A 32 -8.10 -4.15 -7.50
N LEU A 33 -7.28 -3.21 -7.03
CA LEU A 33 -7.65 -1.79 -6.91
C LEU A 33 -7.23 -0.94 -8.12
N GLY A 34 -6.53 -1.53 -9.11
CA GLY A 34 -5.88 -0.76 -10.18
C GLY A 34 -4.85 0.23 -9.64
N ALA A 35 -4.26 -0.06 -8.48
CA ALA A 35 -3.29 0.78 -7.80
C ALA A 35 -1.86 0.36 -8.16
N ILE A 36 -0.90 1.21 -7.78
CA ILE A 36 0.53 0.92 -7.94
C ILE A 36 0.98 0.18 -6.67
N PHE A 37 1.57 -1.00 -6.85
CA PHE A 37 2.29 -1.68 -5.77
C PHE A 37 3.64 -1.02 -5.56
N VAL A 38 3.93 -0.66 -4.31
CA VAL A 38 5.24 -0.13 -3.89
C VAL A 38 5.72 -1.02 -2.75
N GLU A 39 6.83 -1.71 -2.98
CA GLU A 39 7.44 -2.56 -1.97
C GLU A 39 8.29 -1.71 -1.01
N CYS A 40 8.23 -2.05 0.28
CA CYS A 40 8.99 -1.39 1.34
C CYS A 40 9.87 -2.48 1.97
N ASP A 41 11.06 -2.68 1.42
CA ASP A 41 12.15 -3.42 2.07
C ASP A 41 12.84 -2.52 3.11
#